data_AF-A0A519Z250-F1
#
_entry.id   AF-A0A519Z250-F1
#
_cell.length_a   1.000
_cell.length_b   1.000
_cell.length_c   1.000
_cell.angle_alpha   90.00
_cell.angle_beta   90.00
_cell.angle_gamma   90.00
#
_symmetry.space_group_name_H-M   'P 1'
#
loop_
_entity.id
_entity.type
_entity.pdbx_description
1 polymer ?
#
loop_
_entity_poly.entity_id
_entity_poly.type
_entity_poly.pdbx_seq_one_letter_code
_entity_poly.pdbx_strand_id
1 'polypeptide(L)'
;VGLEILKSAKEPIEFCFMPIGGGGLASGLSSVFRQLSPATKLIGVQPLGAPSMHDAIRAGQRQALPSLDTFVDGAAVKCPGELTFEICQALLDEVHLVPEGQVCEDLLKMYNEEGMVLEPAGTLAISALHAYADQIKGKTVVCVISGSNNDITRMEDIKERAQRHQGLKHYFMVRFNQAPGALRRFVNNVLAEGEDIIQFQYIKKNNKEKGPVFIGVEVKNPHDVEGIKARMTEEGFGFEYLNGQQDFLSLLV
;
A
#
# COMPACT_ATOMS: atom_id res chain seq x y z
N VAL A 1 -4.93 -21.89 15.05
CA VAL A 1 -5.41 -20.49 14.88
C VAL A 1 -6.88 -20.28 15.25
N GLY A 2 -7.88 -20.56 14.40
CA GLY A 2 -9.29 -20.19 14.69
C GLY A 2 -9.83 -20.75 16.03
N LEU A 3 -9.53 -22.02 16.34
CA LEU A 3 -9.87 -22.63 17.63
C LEU A 3 -9.16 -21.97 18.81
N GLU A 4 -7.90 -21.57 18.66
CA GLU A 4 -7.14 -20.91 19.72
C GLU A 4 -7.67 -19.51 20.01
N ILE A 5 -8.04 -18.76 18.96
CA ILE A 5 -8.64 -17.43 19.09
C ILE A 5 -9.93 -17.53 19.92
N LEU A 6 -10.84 -18.42 19.54
CA LEU A 6 -12.12 -18.59 20.24
C LEU A 6 -11.95 -19.09 21.67
N LYS A 7 -10.96 -19.97 21.93
CA LYS A 7 -10.64 -20.43 23.29
C LYS A 7 -10.05 -19.31 24.16
N SER A 8 -9.34 -18.36 23.57
CA SER A 8 -8.67 -17.27 24.28
C SER A 8 -9.56 -16.05 24.47
N ALA A 9 -10.63 -15.93 23.68
CA ALA A 9 -11.57 -14.83 23.74
C ALA A 9 -12.33 -14.83 25.07
N LYS A 10 -12.33 -13.68 25.75
CA LYS A 10 -13.10 -13.45 26.99
C LYS A 10 -14.48 -12.87 26.72
N GLU A 11 -14.60 -12.16 25.62
CA GLU A 11 -15.78 -11.47 25.13
C GLU A 11 -16.18 -12.09 23.78
N PRO A 12 -17.47 -12.05 23.39
CA PRO A 12 -17.88 -12.42 22.04
C PRO A 12 -17.14 -11.59 20.99
N ILE A 13 -16.58 -12.24 19.97
CA ILE A 13 -15.89 -11.55 18.87
C ILE A 13 -16.94 -11.11 17.84
N GLU A 14 -16.99 -9.82 17.50
CA GLU A 14 -17.90 -9.32 16.47
C GLU A 14 -17.25 -9.21 15.09
N PHE A 15 -15.93 -8.99 15.03
CA PHE A 15 -15.18 -8.94 13.76
C PHE A 15 -13.89 -9.73 13.85
N CYS A 16 -13.58 -10.48 12.79
CA CYS A 16 -12.29 -11.13 12.59
C CYS A 16 -11.75 -10.79 11.20
N PHE A 17 -10.59 -10.12 11.17
CA PHE A 17 -9.86 -9.75 9.96
C PHE A 17 -8.70 -10.73 9.74
N MET A 18 -8.55 -11.23 8.51
CA MET A 18 -7.51 -12.20 8.17
C MET A 18 -6.94 -11.98 6.78
N PRO A 19 -5.60 -12.04 6.61
CA PRO A 19 -4.99 -11.89 5.29
C PRO A 19 -5.30 -13.09 4.38
N ILE A 20 -5.39 -12.82 3.09
CA ILE A 20 -5.66 -13.81 2.05
C ILE A 20 -4.57 -13.77 0.97
N GLY A 21 -3.72 -14.79 0.96
CA GLY A 21 -2.97 -15.20 -0.23
C GLY A 21 -3.77 -16.25 -1.01
N GLY A 22 -3.36 -17.52 -0.91
CA GLY A 22 -4.07 -18.63 -1.57
C GLY A 22 -5.39 -19.03 -0.90
N GLY A 23 -5.73 -18.42 0.25
CA GLY A 23 -6.97 -18.65 0.98
C GLY A 23 -6.94 -19.74 2.06
N GLY A 24 -5.82 -20.44 2.26
CA GLY A 24 -5.75 -21.55 3.24
C GLY A 24 -5.98 -21.12 4.69
N LEU A 25 -5.40 -19.99 5.12
CA LEU A 25 -5.64 -19.42 6.44
C LEU A 25 -7.11 -19.01 6.60
N ALA A 26 -7.63 -18.25 5.63
CA ALA A 26 -8.97 -17.71 5.69
C ALA A 26 -10.05 -18.81 5.63
N SER A 27 -9.89 -19.82 4.77
CA SER A 27 -10.84 -20.93 4.68
C SER A 27 -10.86 -21.75 5.98
N GLY A 28 -9.69 -22.06 6.54
CA GLY A 28 -9.58 -22.80 7.79
C GLY A 28 -10.14 -22.04 8.98
N LEU A 29 -9.80 -20.76 9.12
CA LEU A 29 -10.31 -19.90 10.20
C LEU A 29 -11.83 -19.72 10.08
N SER A 30 -12.32 -19.42 8.89
CA SER A 30 -13.75 -19.20 8.66
C SER A 30 -14.58 -20.44 8.92
N SER A 31 -14.08 -21.63 8.56
CA SER A 31 -14.75 -22.90 8.85
C SER A 31 -14.97 -23.12 10.35
N VAL A 32 -13.99 -22.77 11.18
CA VAL A 32 -14.11 -22.89 12.63
C VAL A 32 -15.07 -21.84 13.19
N PHE A 33 -14.93 -20.57 12.77
CA PHE A 33 -15.79 -19.50 13.24
C PHE A 33 -17.26 -19.72 12.86
N ARG A 34 -17.55 -20.20 11.66
CA ARG A 34 -18.94 -20.47 11.24
C ARG A 34 -19.61 -21.58 12.05
N GLN A 35 -18.84 -22.53 12.58
CA GLN A 35 -19.38 -23.58 13.45
C GLN A 35 -19.56 -23.12 14.91
N LEU A 36 -18.61 -22.34 15.43
CA LEU A 36 -18.52 -22.05 16.87
C LEU A 36 -18.92 -20.64 17.27
N SER A 37 -18.87 -19.69 16.33
CA SER A 37 -19.23 -18.27 16.52
C SER A 37 -19.87 -17.71 15.23
N PRO A 38 -21.04 -18.24 14.80
CA PRO A 38 -21.62 -17.95 13.48
C PRO A 38 -21.97 -16.46 13.26
N ALA A 39 -22.14 -15.70 14.35
CA ALA A 39 -22.45 -14.28 14.32
C ALA A 39 -21.22 -13.37 14.13
N THR A 40 -20.00 -13.91 14.23
CA THR A 40 -18.78 -13.12 13.97
C THR A 40 -18.73 -12.73 12.50
N LYS A 41 -18.45 -11.45 12.21
CA LYS A 41 -18.16 -11.01 10.85
C LYS A 41 -16.74 -11.39 10.46
N LEU A 42 -16.59 -12.12 9.37
CA LEU A 42 -15.34 -12.65 8.84
C LEU A 42 -14.93 -11.87 7.61
N ILE A 43 -13.88 -11.06 7.77
CA ILE A 43 -13.37 -10.17 6.73
C ILE A 43 -12.03 -10.71 6.24
N GLY A 44 -12.02 -11.19 5.00
CA GLY A 44 -10.80 -11.47 4.26
C GLY A 44 -10.12 -10.18 3.85
N VAL A 45 -8.79 -10.14 3.82
CA VAL A 45 -8.04 -8.94 3.42
C VAL A 45 -6.98 -9.29 2.37
N GLN A 46 -6.99 -8.59 1.24
CA GLN A 46 -5.97 -8.71 0.19
C GLN A 46 -5.31 -7.36 -0.11
N PRO A 47 -4.06 -7.35 -0.60
CA PRO A 47 -3.47 -6.15 -1.17
C PRO A 47 -4.24 -5.74 -2.45
N LEU A 48 -4.38 -4.44 -2.67
CA LEU A 48 -5.08 -3.88 -3.83
C LEU A 48 -4.47 -4.35 -5.16
N GLY A 49 -3.15 -4.51 -5.21
CA GLY A 49 -2.40 -4.98 -6.37
C GLY A 49 -2.44 -6.49 -6.61
N ALA A 50 -2.99 -7.30 -5.69
CA ALA A 50 -3.20 -8.74 -5.92
C ALA A 50 -4.59 -9.23 -5.42
N PRO A 51 -5.70 -8.74 -6.00
CA PRO A 51 -7.07 -8.97 -5.51
C PRO A 51 -7.67 -10.32 -5.97
N SER A 52 -6.91 -11.41 -5.95
CA SER A 52 -7.28 -12.66 -6.62
C SER A 52 -8.51 -13.35 -6.06
N MET A 53 -8.67 -13.40 -4.73
CA MET A 53 -9.84 -14.00 -4.07
C MET A 53 -11.05 -13.07 -4.16
N HIS A 54 -10.85 -11.77 -3.95
CA HIS A 54 -11.87 -10.74 -4.11
C HIS A 54 -12.52 -10.82 -5.50
N ASP A 55 -11.71 -10.80 -6.55
CA ASP A 55 -12.19 -10.83 -7.93
C ASP A 55 -12.87 -12.15 -8.27
N ALA A 56 -12.32 -13.28 -7.80
CA ALA A 56 -12.92 -14.58 -8.02
C ALA A 56 -14.30 -14.71 -7.33
N ILE A 57 -14.43 -14.27 -6.07
CA ILE A 57 -15.70 -14.30 -5.34
C ILE A 57 -16.73 -13.42 -6.05
N ARG A 58 -16.33 -12.22 -6.47
CA ARG A 58 -17.20 -11.28 -7.19
C ARG A 58 -17.64 -11.82 -8.55
N ALA A 59 -16.76 -12.51 -9.26
CA ALA A 59 -17.07 -13.15 -10.55
C ALA A 59 -17.86 -14.46 -10.40
N GLY A 60 -17.96 -15.00 -9.18
CA GLY A 60 -18.57 -16.31 -8.93
C GLY A 60 -17.73 -17.50 -9.37
N GLN A 61 -16.50 -17.28 -9.85
CA GLN A 61 -15.63 -18.32 -10.41
C GLN A 61 -14.15 -17.98 -10.22
N ARG A 62 -13.31 -19.01 -10.12
CA ARG A 62 -11.85 -18.85 -10.08
C ARG A 62 -11.34 -18.30 -11.41
N GLN A 63 -10.51 -17.27 -11.32
CA GLN A 63 -9.82 -16.70 -12.45
C GLN A 63 -8.42 -16.28 -12.05
N ALA A 64 -7.47 -16.40 -12.99
CA ALA A 64 -6.12 -15.89 -12.79
C ALA A 64 -6.09 -14.40 -13.08
N LEU A 65 -5.42 -13.62 -12.22
CA LEU A 65 -5.15 -12.22 -12.47
C LEU A 65 -4.25 -12.07 -13.72
N PRO A 66 -4.50 -11.05 -14.59
CA PRO A 66 -3.65 -10.80 -15.75
C PRO A 66 -2.25 -10.32 -15.33
N SER A 67 -2.18 -9.53 -14.27
CA SER A 67 -0.99 -8.99 -13.63
C SER A 67 -1.25 -8.81 -12.13
N LEU A 68 -0.20 -8.72 -11.32
CA LEU A 68 -0.32 -8.41 -9.89
C LEU A 68 0.95 -7.71 -9.37
N ASP A 69 0.80 -6.87 -8.35
CA ASP A 69 1.94 -6.31 -7.58
C ASP A 69 2.45 -7.38 -6.61
N THR A 70 3.73 -7.72 -6.71
CA THR A 70 4.37 -8.75 -5.87
C THR A 70 4.92 -8.20 -4.56
N PHE A 71 4.71 -6.91 -4.25
CA PHE A 71 5.25 -6.28 -3.05
C PHE A 71 4.80 -6.97 -1.75
N VAL A 72 3.51 -7.32 -1.66
CA VAL A 72 2.97 -8.10 -0.54
C VAL A 72 3.07 -9.58 -0.88
N ASP A 73 4.30 -10.09 -0.97
CA ASP A 73 4.67 -11.45 -1.39
C ASP A 73 3.81 -12.58 -0.79
N GLY A 74 3.59 -12.57 0.54
CA GLY A 74 2.77 -13.57 1.24
C GLY A 74 1.29 -13.59 0.83
N ALA A 75 0.82 -12.53 0.17
CA ALA A 75 -0.54 -12.40 -0.36
C ALA A 75 -0.59 -12.22 -1.89
N ALA A 76 0.56 -12.19 -2.58
CA ALA A 76 0.71 -11.97 -4.01
C ALA A 76 0.37 -13.23 -4.83
N VAL A 77 -0.86 -13.71 -4.71
CA VAL A 77 -1.31 -14.96 -5.33
C VAL A 77 -2.11 -14.68 -6.59
N LYS A 78 -1.70 -15.26 -7.72
CA LYS A 78 -2.30 -15.03 -9.05
C LYS A 78 -3.70 -15.64 -9.21
N CYS A 79 -3.96 -16.80 -8.63
CA CYS A 79 -5.24 -17.49 -8.71
C CYS A 79 -5.51 -18.17 -7.36
N PRO A 80 -6.70 -18.03 -6.76
CA PRO A 80 -7.02 -18.72 -5.52
C PRO A 80 -6.92 -20.24 -5.65
N GLY A 81 -6.66 -20.92 -4.53
CA GLY A 81 -6.78 -22.37 -4.46
C GLY A 81 -8.21 -22.82 -4.75
N GLU A 82 -8.37 -24.05 -5.24
CA GLU A 82 -9.69 -24.59 -5.63
C GLU A 82 -10.63 -24.71 -4.44
N LEU A 83 -10.23 -25.53 -3.46
CA LEU A 83 -10.99 -25.76 -2.24
C LEU A 83 -11.12 -24.49 -1.40
N THR A 84 -10.08 -23.67 -1.35
CA THR A 84 -10.08 -22.45 -0.54
C THR A 84 -11.01 -21.40 -1.11
N PHE A 85 -11.13 -21.30 -2.44
CA PHE A 85 -12.10 -20.44 -3.10
C PHE A 85 -13.53 -20.81 -2.71
N GLU A 86 -13.92 -22.08 -2.87
CA GLU A 86 -15.28 -22.54 -2.56
C GLU A 86 -15.66 -22.24 -1.10
N ILE A 87 -14.73 -22.54 -0.17
CA ILE A 87 -14.95 -22.28 1.25
C ILE A 87 -15.01 -20.77 1.53
N CYS A 88 -14.09 -19.96 0.99
CA CYS A 88 -14.09 -18.52 1.22
C CYS A 88 -15.35 -17.86 0.64
N GLN A 89 -15.78 -18.26 -0.56
CA GLN A 89 -17.00 -17.78 -1.19
C GLN A 89 -18.25 -18.09 -0.35
N ALA A 90 -18.29 -19.27 0.28
CA ALA A 90 -19.42 -19.67 1.09
C ALA A 90 -19.42 -19.04 2.50
N LEU A 91 -18.23 -18.80 3.08
CA LEU A 91 -18.10 -18.53 4.51
C LEU A 91 -17.62 -17.12 4.88
N LEU A 92 -16.94 -16.37 4.00
CA LEU A 92 -16.57 -14.99 4.30
C LEU A 92 -17.75 -14.05 4.12
N ASP A 93 -17.84 -13.02 4.96
CA ASP A 93 -18.83 -11.95 4.77
C ASP A 93 -18.34 -10.94 3.70
N GLU A 94 -17.04 -10.70 3.64
CA GLU A 94 -16.43 -9.75 2.71
C GLU A 94 -14.95 -10.09 2.46
N VAL A 95 -14.43 -9.66 1.31
CA VAL A 95 -12.98 -9.52 1.08
C VAL A 95 -12.67 -8.04 0.83
N HIS A 96 -11.92 -7.43 1.73
CA HIS A 96 -11.50 -6.03 1.64
C HIS A 96 -10.13 -5.91 0.95
N LEU A 97 -9.97 -4.87 0.13
CA LEU A 97 -8.71 -4.56 -0.55
C LEU A 97 -8.01 -3.38 0.13
N VAL A 98 -6.73 -3.54 0.46
CA VAL A 98 -5.93 -2.50 1.11
C VAL A 98 -4.81 -2.03 0.17
N PRO A 99 -4.65 -0.71 -0.05
CA PRO A 99 -3.50 -0.19 -0.78
C PRO A 99 -2.17 -0.57 -0.12
N GLU A 100 -1.17 -0.96 -0.89
CA GLU A 100 0.17 -1.34 -0.38
C GLU A 100 0.83 -0.19 0.37
N GLY A 101 0.54 1.05 -0.03
CA GLY A 101 0.95 2.25 0.68
C GLY A 101 0.47 2.28 2.13
N GLN A 102 -0.82 1.98 2.36
CA GLN A 102 -1.42 1.89 3.70
C GLN A 102 -0.78 0.75 4.51
N VAL A 103 -0.52 -0.39 3.86
CA VAL A 103 0.21 -1.51 4.48
C VAL A 103 1.58 -1.06 4.96
N CYS A 104 2.33 -0.31 4.14
CA CYS A 104 3.64 0.21 4.53
C CYS A 104 3.55 1.22 5.69
N GLU A 105 2.57 2.13 5.66
CA GLU A 105 2.37 3.09 6.75
C GLU A 105 2.11 2.39 8.08
N ASP A 106 1.19 1.43 8.11
CA ASP A 106 0.84 0.72 9.33
C ASP A 106 1.98 -0.21 9.77
N LEU A 107 2.74 -0.80 8.85
CA LEU A 107 3.91 -1.60 9.19
C LEU A 107 4.96 -0.75 9.91
N LEU A 108 5.22 0.47 9.43
CA LEU A 108 6.11 1.42 10.09
C LEU A 108 5.57 1.87 11.45
N LYS A 109 4.27 2.09 11.59
CA LYS A 109 3.65 2.40 12.89
C LYS A 109 3.79 1.24 13.88
N MET A 110 3.49 0.01 13.47
CA MET A 110 3.65 -1.18 14.31
C MET A 110 5.10 -1.35 14.78
N TYR A 111 6.07 -1.02 13.92
CA TYR A 111 7.48 -1.03 14.31
C TYR A 111 7.83 0.09 15.31
N ASN A 112 7.43 1.33 15.02
CA ASN A 112 7.84 2.50 15.80
C ASN A 112 7.09 2.67 17.13
N GLU A 113 5.80 2.32 17.15
CA GLU A 113 4.90 2.57 18.28
C GLU A 113 4.73 1.31 19.14
N GLU A 114 4.56 0.14 18.50
CA GLU A 114 4.30 -1.13 19.20
C GLU A 114 5.54 -2.02 19.33
N GLY A 115 6.66 -1.65 18.71
CA GLY A 115 7.90 -2.44 18.73
C GLY A 115 7.78 -3.80 18.01
N MET A 116 6.74 -3.99 17.18
CA MET A 116 6.48 -5.23 16.46
C MET A 116 7.08 -5.19 15.06
N VAL A 117 7.98 -6.12 14.77
CA VAL A 117 8.49 -6.33 13.41
C VAL A 117 7.52 -7.23 12.67
N LEU A 118 6.82 -6.68 11.67
CA LEU A 118 5.90 -7.41 10.81
C LEU A 118 6.42 -7.45 9.38
N GLU A 119 5.93 -8.43 8.59
CA GLU A 119 6.04 -8.40 7.14
C GLU A 119 4.81 -7.71 6.51
N PRO A 120 4.85 -7.31 5.23
CA PRO A 120 3.71 -6.66 4.58
C PRO A 120 2.40 -7.48 4.66
N ALA A 121 2.45 -8.79 4.40
CA ALA A 121 1.26 -9.65 4.47
C ALA A 121 0.71 -9.77 5.90
N GLY A 122 1.59 -9.80 6.90
CA GLY A 122 1.23 -9.82 8.32
C GLY A 122 0.52 -8.55 8.81
N THR A 123 0.64 -7.45 8.07
CA THR A 123 0.08 -6.15 8.43
C THR A 123 -1.31 -5.91 7.82
N LEU A 124 -1.68 -6.63 6.75
CA LEU A 124 -2.95 -6.44 6.02
C LEU A 124 -4.19 -6.37 6.92
N ALA A 125 -4.33 -7.29 7.88
CA ALA A 125 -5.50 -7.34 8.77
C ALA A 125 -5.62 -6.10 9.67
N ILE A 126 -4.50 -5.50 10.08
CA ILE A 126 -4.48 -4.24 10.82
C ILE A 126 -4.86 -3.10 9.88
N SER A 127 -4.27 -3.05 8.69
CA SER A 127 -4.49 -1.96 7.75
C SER A 127 -5.94 -1.86 7.26
N ALA A 128 -6.68 -2.97 7.22
CA ALA A 128 -8.10 -2.95 6.92
C ALA A 128 -8.92 -2.18 7.97
N LEU A 129 -8.46 -2.07 9.23
CA LEU A 129 -9.23 -1.44 10.32
C LEU A 129 -9.61 0.02 10.02
N HIS A 130 -8.78 0.74 9.27
CA HIS A 130 -9.08 2.12 8.85
C HIS A 130 -10.43 2.22 8.12
N ALA A 131 -10.74 1.27 7.23
CA ALA A 131 -11.99 1.25 6.48
C ALA A 131 -13.22 0.84 7.33
N TYR A 132 -12.99 0.23 8.49
CA TYR A 132 -14.05 -0.25 9.39
C TYR A 132 -14.15 0.55 10.68
N ALA A 133 -13.39 1.64 10.84
CA ALA A 133 -13.25 2.39 12.09
C ALA A 133 -14.58 2.74 12.76
N ASP A 134 -15.58 3.19 12.00
CA ASP A 134 -16.91 3.48 12.54
C ASP A 134 -17.72 2.23 12.91
N GLN A 135 -17.53 1.14 12.18
CA GLN A 135 -18.26 -0.11 12.38
C GLN A 135 -17.76 -0.91 13.58
N ILE A 136 -16.50 -0.72 13.97
CA ILE A 136 -15.83 -1.48 15.03
C ILE A 136 -15.79 -0.76 16.39
N LYS A 137 -16.29 0.48 16.47
CA LYS A 137 -16.37 1.23 17.73
C LYS A 137 -17.13 0.45 18.80
N GLY A 138 -16.47 0.22 19.93
CA GLY A 138 -17.04 -0.49 21.09
C GLY A 138 -17.22 -2.00 20.90
N LYS A 139 -16.61 -2.59 19.86
CA LYS A 139 -16.72 -4.01 19.55
C LYS A 139 -15.42 -4.76 19.82
N THR A 140 -15.52 -6.04 20.05
CA THR A 140 -14.38 -6.95 20.12
C THR A 140 -13.95 -7.32 18.71
N VAL A 141 -12.73 -6.92 18.36
CA VAL A 141 -12.13 -7.15 17.05
C VAL A 141 -10.89 -8.02 17.19
N VAL A 142 -10.74 -8.97 16.27
CA VAL A 142 -9.53 -9.78 16.12
C VAL A 142 -8.89 -9.50 14.77
N CYS A 143 -7.59 -9.17 14.78
CA CYS A 143 -6.77 -9.11 13.57
C CYS A 143 -5.75 -10.26 13.61
N VAL A 144 -5.70 -11.05 12.55
CA VAL A 144 -4.71 -12.12 12.43
C VAL A 144 -3.43 -11.57 11.83
N ILE A 145 -2.37 -11.55 12.65
CA ILE A 145 -1.01 -11.22 12.22
C ILE A 145 -0.36 -12.50 11.68
N SER A 146 -0.23 -12.61 10.36
CA SER A 146 0.16 -13.88 9.72
C SER A 146 1.66 -14.19 9.73
N GLY A 147 2.51 -13.17 9.86
CA GLY A 147 3.95 -13.37 9.75
C GLY A 147 4.77 -12.10 10.02
N SER A 148 6.08 -12.33 10.16
CA SER A 148 7.07 -11.32 10.54
C SER A 148 8.40 -11.51 9.81
N ASN A 149 8.40 -12.22 8.66
CA ASN A 149 9.63 -12.47 7.92
C ASN A 149 9.99 -11.24 7.07
N ASN A 150 10.41 -10.17 7.75
CA ASN A 150 10.74 -8.91 7.13
C ASN A 150 12.25 -8.82 6.83
N ASP A 151 12.58 -8.36 5.62
CA ASP A 151 13.94 -8.08 5.21
C ASP A 151 14.25 -6.59 5.45
N ILE A 152 15.27 -6.32 6.28
CA ILE A 152 15.67 -4.95 6.62
C ILE A 152 16.10 -4.15 5.38
N THR A 153 16.59 -4.81 4.34
CA THR A 153 16.99 -4.15 3.09
C THR A 153 15.79 -3.55 2.34
N ARG A 154 14.58 -4.05 2.59
CA ARG A 154 13.32 -3.52 2.01
C ARG A 154 12.76 -2.30 2.76
N MET A 155 13.40 -1.89 3.85
CA MET A 155 12.87 -0.80 4.69
C MET A 155 12.85 0.55 3.95
N GLU A 156 13.78 0.79 3.03
CA GLU A 156 13.78 2.00 2.20
C GLU A 156 12.57 2.02 1.26
N ASP A 157 12.31 0.92 0.55
CA ASP A 157 11.13 0.76 -0.32
C ASP A 157 9.81 0.91 0.45
N ILE A 158 9.74 0.34 1.67
CA ILE A 158 8.58 0.47 2.56
C ILE A 158 8.35 1.94 2.90
N LYS A 159 9.40 2.65 3.33
CA LYS A 159 9.32 4.08 3.66
C LYS A 159 8.89 4.90 2.45
N GLU A 160 9.46 4.62 1.29
CA GLU A 160 9.09 5.34 0.07
C GLU A 160 7.62 5.13 -0.30
N ARG A 161 7.14 3.87 -0.32
CA ARG A 161 5.73 3.57 -0.62
C ARG A 161 4.78 4.21 0.40
N ALA A 162 5.13 4.18 1.69
CA ALA A 162 4.38 4.87 2.74
C ALA A 162 4.31 6.38 2.50
N GLN A 163 5.46 7.05 2.34
CA GLN A 163 5.51 8.50 2.15
C GLN A 163 4.82 8.94 0.84
N ARG A 164 4.86 8.11 -0.20
CA ARG A 164 4.08 8.37 -1.43
C ARG A 164 2.59 8.24 -1.20
N HIS A 165 2.15 7.26 -0.40
CA HIS A 165 0.74 7.09 -0.06
C HIS A 165 0.21 8.26 0.77
N GLN A 166 1.01 8.73 1.73
CA GLN A 166 0.74 9.93 2.51
C GLN A 166 0.73 11.21 1.67
N GLY A 167 1.25 11.16 0.44
CA GLY A 167 1.41 12.33 -0.39
C GLY A 167 2.52 13.26 0.11
N LEU A 168 3.59 12.73 0.71
CA LEU A 168 4.76 13.49 1.15
C LEU A 168 5.92 13.40 0.15
N LYS A 169 5.97 12.36 -0.69
CA LYS A 169 6.98 12.21 -1.75
C LYS A 169 6.38 12.35 -3.13
N HIS A 170 6.96 13.22 -3.95
CA HIS A 170 6.45 13.63 -5.25
C HIS A 170 7.55 13.59 -6.31
N TYR A 171 7.24 13.03 -7.46
CA TYR A 171 8.19 12.89 -8.55
C TYR A 171 7.71 13.62 -9.80
N PHE A 172 8.65 14.28 -10.47
CA PHE A 172 8.39 15.12 -11.63
C PHE A 172 9.41 14.85 -12.72
N MET A 173 8.96 14.92 -13.97
CA MET A 173 9.85 15.10 -15.11
C MET A 173 9.84 16.57 -15.51
N VAL A 174 10.88 17.30 -15.13
CA VAL A 174 10.98 18.76 -15.30
C VAL A 174 11.89 19.09 -16.49
N ARG A 175 11.44 20.00 -17.36
CA ARG A 175 12.20 20.46 -18.52
C ARG A 175 12.98 21.72 -18.15
N PHE A 176 14.29 21.58 -17.98
CA PHE A 176 15.18 22.70 -17.75
C PHE A 176 15.58 23.34 -19.08
N ASN A 177 15.32 24.63 -19.23
CA ASN A 177 15.97 25.43 -20.27
C ASN A 177 17.44 25.61 -19.85
N GLN A 178 18.40 25.25 -20.70
CA GLN A 178 19.86 25.25 -20.43
C GLN A 178 20.46 26.67 -20.26
N ALA A 179 19.82 27.54 -19.49
CA ALA A 179 20.41 28.76 -18.98
C ALA A 179 21.26 28.43 -17.74
N PRO A 180 22.51 28.91 -17.64
CA PRO A 180 23.29 28.80 -16.42
C PRO A 180 22.47 29.24 -15.20
N GLY A 181 22.41 28.41 -14.16
CA GLY A 181 21.65 28.70 -12.95
C GLY A 181 20.19 28.25 -12.94
N ALA A 182 19.71 27.50 -13.94
CA ALA A 182 18.33 27.01 -13.94
C ALA A 182 17.99 26.12 -12.72
N LEU A 183 18.92 25.27 -12.25
CA LEU A 183 18.76 24.54 -10.99
C LEU A 183 18.72 25.47 -9.78
N ARG A 184 19.59 26.48 -9.75
CA ARG A 184 19.58 27.49 -8.67
C ARG A 184 18.26 28.24 -8.64
N ARG A 185 17.69 28.58 -9.80
CA ARG A 185 16.36 29.20 -9.90
C ARG A 185 15.27 28.27 -9.41
N PHE A 186 15.34 26.98 -9.75
CA PHE A 186 14.40 25.98 -9.24
C PHE A 186 14.46 25.93 -7.70
N VAL A 187 15.64 25.75 -7.11
CA VAL A 187 15.80 25.68 -5.65
C VAL A 187 15.34 26.97 -4.97
N ASN A 188 15.68 28.13 -5.51
CA ASN A 188 15.41 29.40 -4.85
C ASN A 188 13.99 29.93 -5.04
N ASN A 189 13.34 29.62 -6.15
CA ASN A 189 12.06 30.22 -6.53
C ASN A 189 10.91 29.21 -6.57
N VAL A 190 11.19 27.91 -6.72
CA VAL A 190 10.17 26.85 -6.75
C VAL A 190 10.03 26.18 -5.39
N LEU A 191 11.12 25.95 -4.66
CA LEU A 191 11.05 25.30 -3.36
C LEU A 191 10.88 26.32 -2.23
N ALA A 192 9.97 26.02 -1.32
CA ALA A 192 9.74 26.75 -0.08
C ALA A 192 10.44 26.07 1.11
N GLU A 193 10.41 26.72 2.28
CA GLU A 193 11.00 26.16 3.50
C GLU A 193 10.32 24.84 3.89
N GLY A 194 11.09 23.76 3.99
CA GLY A 194 10.57 22.42 4.27
C GLY A 194 10.14 21.62 3.04
N GLU A 195 10.47 22.09 1.84
CA GLU A 195 10.37 21.32 0.60
C GLU A 195 11.79 20.97 0.12
N ASP A 196 12.13 19.68 0.07
CA ASP A 196 13.50 19.21 -0.14
C ASP A 196 13.62 18.36 -1.41
N ILE A 197 14.68 18.57 -2.19
CA ILE A 197 15.02 17.69 -3.31
C ILE A 197 15.62 16.40 -2.75
N ILE A 198 14.89 15.30 -2.87
CA ILE A 198 15.34 13.95 -2.46
C ILE A 198 16.00 13.18 -3.60
N GLN A 199 15.69 13.54 -4.84
CA GLN A 199 16.25 12.87 -6.01
C GLN A 199 16.40 13.86 -7.16
N PHE A 200 17.54 13.80 -7.83
CA PHE A 200 17.83 14.63 -8.99
C PHE A 200 18.63 13.83 -10.01
N GLN A 201 18.04 13.53 -11.17
CA GLN A 201 18.72 12.81 -12.23
C GLN A 201 18.58 13.57 -13.56
N TYR A 202 19.72 13.88 -14.17
CA TYR A 202 19.78 14.51 -15.49
C TYR A 202 19.87 13.45 -16.59
N ILE A 203 18.87 13.37 -17.45
CA ILE A 203 18.86 12.43 -18.57
C ILE A 203 19.43 13.12 -19.83
N LYS A 204 20.69 12.83 -20.15
CA LYS A 204 21.35 13.37 -21.34
C LYS A 204 20.86 12.66 -22.60
N LYS A 205 20.02 13.32 -23.41
CA LYS A 205 19.73 12.85 -24.78
C LYS A 205 20.84 13.28 -25.74
N ASN A 206 21.29 12.35 -26.60
CA ASN A 206 22.25 12.65 -27.66
C ASN A 206 21.61 13.59 -28.69
N ASN A 207 22.25 14.74 -28.89
CA ASN A 207 21.93 15.85 -29.79
C ASN A 207 20.67 16.70 -29.46
N LYS A 208 20.98 17.93 -29.02
CA LYS A 208 20.18 19.17 -28.92
C LYS A 208 19.29 19.38 -27.68
N GLU A 209 19.87 20.16 -26.76
CA GLU A 209 19.31 21.33 -26.06
C GLU A 209 18.19 21.19 -25.01
N LYS A 210 17.47 20.08 -24.90
CA LYS A 210 16.40 19.90 -23.88
C LYS A 210 16.40 18.50 -23.28
N GLY A 211 17.25 18.26 -22.27
CA GLY A 211 17.23 17.03 -21.48
C GLY A 211 16.21 17.15 -20.36
N PRO A 212 15.24 16.23 -20.24
CA PRO A 212 14.35 16.24 -19.09
C PRO A 212 15.13 15.83 -17.83
N VAL A 213 14.75 16.41 -16.71
CA VAL A 213 15.34 16.16 -15.39
C VAL A 213 14.29 15.48 -14.54
N PHE A 214 14.64 14.30 -14.02
CA PHE A 214 13.82 13.65 -13.01
C PHE A 214 14.11 14.29 -11.66
N ILE A 215 13.08 14.83 -11.02
CA ILE A 215 13.17 15.45 -9.69
C ILE A 215 12.19 14.75 -8.77
N GLY A 216 12.70 14.21 -7.66
CA GLY A 216 11.93 13.84 -6.49
C GLY A 216 11.97 14.97 -5.48
N VAL A 217 10.81 15.39 -4.98
CA VAL A 217 10.65 16.36 -3.91
C VAL A 217 9.91 15.72 -2.75
N GLU A 218 10.41 15.96 -1.54
CA GLU A 218 9.71 15.65 -0.30
C GLU A 218 9.10 16.93 0.29
N VAL A 219 7.87 16.83 0.78
CA VAL A 219 7.13 17.93 1.39
C VAL A 219 6.70 17.56 2.81
N LYS A 220 6.45 18.58 3.64
CA LYS A 220 5.97 18.39 5.02
C LYS A 220 4.49 18.08 5.09
N ASN A 221 3.67 18.73 4.26
CA ASN A 221 2.23 18.50 4.21
C ASN A 221 1.80 18.05 2.81
N PRO A 222 0.81 17.15 2.69
CA PRO A 222 0.45 16.59 1.39
C PRO A 222 -0.06 17.59 0.35
N HIS A 223 -0.54 18.75 0.81
CA HIS A 223 -1.03 19.81 -0.06
C HIS A 223 0.07 20.76 -0.57
N ASP A 224 1.26 20.73 0.02
CA ASP A 224 2.36 21.65 -0.33
C ASP A 224 2.84 21.44 -1.77
N VAL A 225 2.66 20.23 -2.32
CA VAL A 225 2.97 19.90 -3.72
C VAL A 225 2.26 20.82 -4.72
N GLU A 226 1.06 21.30 -4.42
CA GLU A 226 0.33 22.20 -5.31
C GLU A 226 1.01 23.57 -5.39
N GLY A 227 1.62 24.02 -4.29
CA GLY A 227 2.47 25.21 -4.28
C GLY A 227 3.69 25.07 -5.19
N ILE A 228 4.35 23.89 -5.15
CA ILE A 228 5.48 23.59 -6.02
C ILE A 228 5.05 23.63 -7.49
N LYS A 229 3.93 22.99 -7.84
CA LYS A 229 3.38 22.98 -9.21
C LYS A 229 3.05 24.38 -9.72
N ALA A 230 2.44 25.22 -8.86
CA ALA A 230 2.13 26.60 -9.18
C ALA A 230 3.40 27.41 -9.47
N ARG A 231 4.38 27.36 -8.56
CA ARG A 231 5.65 28.09 -8.72
C ARG A 231 6.49 27.58 -9.89
N MET A 232 6.47 26.28 -10.18
CA MET A 232 7.07 25.74 -11.41
C MET A 232 6.46 26.39 -12.66
N THR A 233 5.14 26.54 -12.70
CA THR A 233 4.43 27.16 -13.82
C THR A 233 4.76 28.65 -13.94
N GLU A 234 4.77 29.38 -12.83
CA GLU A 234 5.12 30.80 -12.76
C GLU A 234 6.56 31.08 -13.23
N GLU A 235 7.51 30.22 -12.85
CA GLU A 235 8.92 30.28 -13.26
C GLU A 235 9.18 29.73 -14.68
N GLY A 236 8.12 29.31 -15.37
CA GLY A 236 8.18 28.82 -16.75
C GLY A 236 8.84 27.44 -16.91
N PHE A 237 8.85 26.62 -15.86
CA PHE A 237 9.26 25.22 -15.95
C PHE A 237 8.10 24.38 -16.47
N GLY A 238 8.29 23.75 -17.63
CA GLY A 238 7.39 22.69 -18.08
C GLY A 238 7.67 21.40 -17.31
N PHE A 239 6.66 20.80 -16.70
CA PHE A 239 6.82 19.57 -15.93
C PHE A 239 5.71 18.56 -16.23
N GLU A 240 6.01 17.29 -15.97
CA GLU A 240 5.04 16.20 -15.90
C GLU A 240 5.07 15.64 -14.47
N TYR A 241 3.89 15.47 -13.85
CA TYR A 241 3.77 14.88 -12.53
C TYR A 241 3.65 13.35 -12.66
N LEU A 242 4.53 12.62 -11.96
CA LEU A 242 4.73 11.19 -12.20
C LEU A 242 4.06 10.28 -11.15
N ASN A 243 3.62 10.81 -10.00
CA ASN A 243 2.91 9.97 -9.03
C ASN A 243 1.62 9.44 -9.64
N GLY A 244 1.46 8.11 -9.63
CA GLY A 244 0.36 7.40 -10.30
C GLY A 244 0.79 6.70 -11.61
N GLN A 245 1.98 7.01 -12.12
CA GLN A 245 2.58 6.30 -13.26
C GLN A 245 3.58 5.23 -12.74
N GLN A 246 3.07 4.12 -12.20
CA GLN A 246 3.89 3.07 -11.55
C GLN A 246 5.00 2.51 -12.48
N ASP A 247 4.71 2.33 -13.77
CA ASP A 247 5.67 1.82 -14.75
C ASP A 247 6.87 2.74 -14.97
N PHE A 248 6.69 4.06 -14.81
CA PHE A 248 7.79 5.02 -14.94
C PHE A 248 8.62 5.13 -13.66
N LEU A 249 7.95 5.05 -12.50
CA LEU A 249 8.63 5.16 -11.22
C LEU A 249 9.49 3.93 -10.92
N SER A 250 9.05 2.73 -11.27
CA SER A 250 9.84 1.49 -11.09
C SER A 250 11.14 1.44 -11.89
N LEU A 251 11.30 2.32 -12.89
CA LEU A 251 12.52 2.43 -13.70
C LEU A 251 13.51 3.48 -13.16
N LEU A 252 13.06 4.38 -12.28
CA LEU A 252 13.79 5.57 -11.87
C LEU A 252 14.00 5.66 -10.36
N VAL A 253 13.17 4.97 -9.59
CA VAL A 253 13.19 4.92 -8.12
C VAL A 253 13.37 3.49 -7.68
#